data_AF-A0A660TX84-F1
#
_entry.id   AF-A0A660TX84-F1
#
_cell.length_a   1.000
_cell.length_b   1.000
_cell.length_c   1.000
_cell.angle_alpha   90.00
_cell.angle_beta   90.00
_cell.angle_gamma   90.00
#
_symmetry.space_group_name_H-M   'P 1'
#
loop_
_entity.id
_entity.type
_entity.pdbx_description
1 polymer ?
#
loop_
_entity_poly.entity_id
_entity_poly.type
_entity_poly.pdbx_seq_one_letter_code
_entity_poly.pdbx_strand_id
1 'polypeptide(L)'
;IVPLLSEQASRIKGVAQWPVAIDWLNGRRTPYADQRMKGAIAGLTLGSDAPAIFKALVESTAFGAKAIIERFQEEDVEIEDVVASGGIPKKSPFVMQVLCDVLEMPVRVANADQAGALGASMFGAVVAGLYKDVSQAQKHMGQGFAEVYRPRKEYSERYREIYSKYLKLGSFLERLYREVNSDD
;
A
#
# COMPACT_ATOMS: atom_id res chain seq x y z
N ILE A 1 -7.53 -13.17 -15.32
CA ILE A 1 -6.88 -13.79 -14.13
C ILE A 1 -6.91 -12.84 -12.93
N VAL A 2 -6.27 -11.67 -12.96
CA VAL A 2 -6.24 -10.75 -11.80
C VAL A 2 -7.64 -10.35 -11.28
N PRO A 3 -8.63 -9.97 -12.11
CA PRO A 3 -9.97 -9.65 -11.59
C PRO A 3 -10.65 -10.83 -10.87
N LEU A 4 -10.47 -12.05 -11.40
CA LEU A 4 -11.02 -13.27 -10.82
C LEU A 4 -10.35 -13.58 -9.47
N LEU A 5 -9.02 -13.47 -9.39
CA LEU A 5 -8.30 -13.66 -8.13
C LEU A 5 -8.68 -12.61 -7.09
N SER A 6 -8.85 -11.34 -7.47
CA SER A 6 -9.35 -10.28 -6.58
C SER A 6 -10.74 -10.60 -6.03
N GLU A 7 -11.64 -11.07 -6.89
CA GLU A 7 -12.98 -11.48 -6.47
C GLU A 7 -12.91 -12.65 -5.47
N GLN A 8 -12.17 -13.71 -5.81
CA GLN A 8 -12.00 -14.88 -4.94
C GLN A 8 -11.35 -14.51 -3.60
N ALA A 9 -10.28 -13.70 -3.63
CA ALA A 9 -9.58 -13.23 -2.44
C ALA A 9 -10.46 -12.37 -1.52
N SER A 10 -11.36 -11.55 -2.09
CA SER A 10 -12.31 -10.74 -1.32
C SER A 10 -13.34 -11.58 -0.56
N ARG A 11 -13.64 -12.79 -1.05
CA ARG A 11 -14.57 -13.74 -0.43
C ARG A 11 -13.94 -14.58 0.67
N ILE A 12 -12.61 -14.55 0.83
CA ILE A 12 -11.92 -15.26 1.91
C ILE A 12 -12.30 -14.60 3.23
N LYS A 13 -13.38 -15.11 3.82
CA LYS A 13 -13.91 -14.72 5.12
C LYS A 13 -13.02 -15.33 6.18
N GLY A 14 -12.39 -14.44 6.93
CA GLY A 14 -11.34 -14.79 7.85
C GLY A 14 -10.02 -15.07 7.12
N VAL A 15 -9.03 -14.23 7.35
CA VAL A 15 -7.64 -14.42 6.90
C VAL A 15 -7.05 -15.66 7.56
N ALA A 16 -7.06 -16.80 6.87
CA ALA A 16 -6.25 -17.95 7.27
C ALA A 16 -4.87 -17.45 7.72
N GLN A 17 -4.36 -17.95 8.85
CA GLN A 17 -3.17 -17.38 9.50
C GLN A 17 -1.90 -17.34 8.59
N TRP A 18 -1.99 -17.95 7.41
CA TRP A 18 -0.99 -18.14 6.38
C TRP A 18 -1.67 -18.24 4.99
N PRO A 19 -0.98 -17.87 3.90
CA PRO A 19 0.42 -17.45 3.84
C PRO A 19 0.66 -15.97 4.20
N VAL A 20 1.91 -15.63 4.54
CA VAL A 20 2.38 -14.25 4.70
C VAL A 20 3.43 -13.99 3.62
N ALA A 21 3.31 -12.87 2.91
CA ALA A 21 4.26 -12.49 1.87
C ALA A 21 5.12 -11.30 2.27
N ILE A 22 6.29 -11.19 1.64
CA ILE A 22 7.19 -10.03 1.68
C ILE A 22 7.25 -9.45 0.27
N ASP A 23 6.95 -8.16 0.14
CA ASP A 23 6.73 -7.45 -1.13
C ASP A 23 8.02 -6.98 -1.83
N TRP A 24 9.19 -7.37 -1.33
CA TRP A 24 10.51 -6.92 -1.81
C TRP A 24 10.96 -7.60 -3.11
N LEU A 25 10.01 -7.89 -4.02
CA LEU A 25 10.25 -8.57 -5.30
C LEU A 25 11.27 -7.81 -6.18
N ASN A 26 11.37 -6.49 -6.01
CA ASN A 26 12.31 -5.62 -6.72
C ASN A 26 13.24 -4.88 -5.74
N GLY A 27 13.70 -5.57 -4.70
CA GLY A 27 14.41 -4.95 -3.59
C GLY A 27 13.49 -4.10 -2.72
N ARG A 28 14.07 -3.39 -1.76
CA ARG A 28 13.36 -2.50 -0.85
C ARG A 28 13.93 -1.08 -0.92
N ARG A 29 13.05 -0.08 -0.99
CA ARG A 29 13.43 1.34 -1.00
C ARG A 29 13.13 2.03 0.33
N THR A 30 11.86 2.14 0.68
CA THR A 30 11.39 2.84 1.89
C THR A 30 10.67 1.83 2.79
N PRO A 31 10.81 1.87 4.13
CA PRO A 31 11.60 2.83 4.92
C PRO A 31 13.11 2.55 5.00
N TYR A 32 13.56 1.34 4.68
CA TYR A 32 14.96 0.94 4.79
C TYR A 32 15.51 0.46 3.45
N ALA A 33 16.33 1.28 2.79
CA ALA A 33 16.80 0.97 1.44
C ALA A 33 17.80 -0.19 1.43
N ASP A 34 17.48 -1.26 0.70
CA ASP A 34 18.41 -2.32 0.32
C ASP A 34 17.90 -3.02 -0.95
N GLN A 35 18.64 -2.87 -2.05
CA GLN A 35 18.28 -3.42 -3.37
C GLN A 35 18.54 -4.92 -3.49
N ARG A 36 19.32 -5.51 -2.58
CA ARG A 36 19.68 -6.94 -2.61
C ARG A 36 18.56 -7.82 -2.06
N MET A 37 17.67 -7.25 -1.24
CA MET A 37 16.53 -7.94 -0.67
C MET A 37 15.66 -8.59 -1.76
N LYS A 38 15.07 -9.74 -1.43
CA LYS A 38 14.10 -10.43 -2.30
C LYS A 38 12.80 -10.68 -1.56
N GLY A 39 11.71 -10.76 -2.33
CA GLY A 39 10.42 -11.18 -1.81
C GLY A 39 10.43 -12.62 -1.33
N ALA A 40 9.47 -12.96 -0.49
CA ALA A 40 9.30 -14.31 0.08
C ALA A 40 7.83 -14.58 0.35
N ILE A 41 7.47 -15.85 0.44
CA ILE A 41 6.15 -16.30 0.91
C ILE A 41 6.39 -17.40 1.94
N ALA A 42 5.83 -17.24 3.13
CA ALA A 42 5.95 -18.18 4.22
C ALA A 42 4.59 -18.77 4.61
N GLY A 43 4.61 -19.98 5.17
CA GLY A 43 3.43 -20.68 5.68
C GLY A 43 2.55 -21.35 4.63
N LEU A 44 3.12 -21.70 3.47
CA LEU A 44 2.41 -22.52 2.49
C LEU A 44 2.14 -23.92 3.05
N THR A 45 0.95 -24.44 2.76
CA THR A 45 0.52 -25.80 3.11
C THR A 45 -0.05 -26.49 1.87
N LEU A 46 -0.34 -27.80 1.95
CA LEU A 46 -1.03 -28.52 0.88
C LEU A 46 -2.44 -27.96 0.58
N GLY A 47 -3.02 -27.19 1.50
CA GLY A 47 -4.30 -26.51 1.32
C GLY A 47 -4.17 -25.07 0.79
N SER A 48 -2.96 -24.56 0.56
CA SER A 48 -2.77 -23.22 0.01
C SER A 48 -3.19 -23.16 -1.46
N ASP A 49 -4.00 -22.16 -1.79
CA ASP A 49 -4.52 -21.94 -3.14
C ASP A 49 -4.09 -20.58 -3.73
N ALA A 50 -4.36 -20.39 -5.01
CA ALA A 50 -3.98 -19.16 -5.71
C ALA A 50 -4.65 -17.89 -5.13
N PRO A 51 -5.95 -17.89 -4.76
CA PRO A 51 -6.57 -16.77 -4.06
C PRO A 51 -5.91 -16.39 -2.73
N ALA A 52 -5.52 -17.36 -1.91
CA ALA A 52 -4.84 -17.09 -0.64
C ALA A 52 -3.44 -16.48 -0.86
N ILE A 53 -2.68 -16.99 -1.83
CA ILE A 53 -1.38 -16.43 -2.19
C ILE A 53 -1.53 -15.00 -2.74
N PHE A 54 -2.51 -14.79 -3.63
CA PHE A 54 -2.81 -13.46 -4.17
C PHE A 54 -3.17 -12.46 -3.07
N LYS A 55 -4.03 -12.87 -2.12
CA LYS A 55 -4.38 -12.06 -0.96
C LYS A 55 -3.15 -11.67 -0.14
N ALA A 56 -2.28 -12.63 0.18
CA ALA A 56 -1.07 -12.36 0.95
C ALA A 56 -0.13 -11.36 0.24
N LEU A 57 -0.02 -11.42 -1.08
CA LEU A 57 0.76 -10.45 -1.87
C LEU A 57 0.13 -9.05 -1.86
N VAL A 58 -1.20 -8.94 -1.92
CA VAL A 58 -1.90 -7.65 -1.78
C VAL A 58 -1.70 -7.09 -0.38
N GLU A 59 -1.90 -7.91 0.65
CA GLU A 59 -1.67 -7.54 2.05
C GLU A 59 -0.22 -7.08 2.27
N SER A 60 0.78 -7.76 1.71
CA SER A 60 2.19 -7.36 1.85
C SER A 60 2.48 -5.98 1.29
N THR A 61 1.83 -5.58 0.17
CA THR A 61 1.99 -4.21 -0.35
C THR A 61 1.38 -3.16 0.58
N ALA A 62 0.28 -3.49 1.25
CA ALA A 62 -0.34 -2.61 2.25
C ALA A 62 0.51 -2.53 3.53
N PHE A 63 1.14 -3.64 3.95
CA PHE A 63 2.09 -3.65 5.07
C PHE A 63 3.36 -2.84 4.75
N GLY A 64 3.88 -2.93 3.53
CA GLY A 64 4.95 -2.06 3.06
C GLY A 64 4.58 -0.58 3.18
N ALA A 65 3.37 -0.20 2.75
CA ALA A 65 2.86 1.16 2.93
C ALA A 65 2.69 1.54 4.41
N LYS A 66 2.19 0.65 5.26
CA LYS A 66 2.06 0.87 6.71
C LYS A 66 3.41 1.15 7.37
N ALA A 67 4.45 0.37 7.02
CA ALA A 67 5.81 0.60 7.51
C ALA A 67 6.37 1.96 7.11
N ILE A 68 5.99 2.49 5.94
CA ILE A 68 6.35 3.85 5.53
C ILE A 68 5.63 4.89 6.38
N ILE A 69 4.34 4.71 6.65
CA ILE A 69 3.57 5.63 7.52
C ILE A 69 4.11 5.62 8.94
N GLU A 70 4.35 4.45 9.52
CA GLU A 70 4.95 4.33 10.85
C GLU A 70 6.30 5.03 10.91
N ARG A 71 7.10 4.95 9.84
CA ARG A 71 8.37 5.69 9.76
C ARG A 71 8.19 7.21 9.76
N PHE A 72 7.14 7.74 9.15
CA PHE A 72 6.82 9.17 9.25
C PHE A 72 6.40 9.54 10.67
N GLN A 73 5.60 8.70 11.33
CA GLN A 73 5.12 8.93 12.70
C GLN A 73 6.25 8.86 13.73
N GLU A 74 7.25 7.99 13.53
CA GLU A 74 8.49 7.96 14.32
C GLU A 74 9.27 9.28 14.28
N GLU A 75 9.08 10.08 13.22
CA GLU A 75 9.71 11.39 13.01
C GLU A 75 8.72 12.55 13.29
N ASP A 76 7.68 12.29 14.10
CA ASP A 76 6.65 13.25 14.51
C ASP A 76 5.85 13.87 13.34
N VAL A 77 5.78 13.18 12.19
CA VAL A 77 4.95 13.60 11.05
C VAL A 77 3.61 12.86 11.10
N GLU A 78 2.55 13.61 11.41
CA GLU A 78 1.18 13.10 11.43
C GLU A 78 0.63 12.86 10.02
N ILE A 79 0.00 11.69 9.83
CA ILE A 79 -0.67 11.29 8.58
C ILE A 79 -2.11 10.93 8.90
N GLU A 80 -3.06 11.78 8.48
CA GLU A 80 -4.49 11.62 8.79
C GLU A 80 -5.25 10.80 7.73
N ASP A 81 -4.79 10.86 6.48
CA ASP A 81 -5.40 10.13 5.37
C ASP A 81 -4.39 9.88 4.24
N VAL A 82 -4.79 9.01 3.30
CA VAL A 82 -4.01 8.71 2.10
C VAL A 82 -4.81 9.05 0.85
N VAL A 83 -4.19 9.77 -0.08
CA VAL A 83 -4.73 9.99 -1.43
C VAL A 83 -4.07 9.00 -2.39
N ALA A 84 -4.87 8.08 -2.91
CA ALA A 84 -4.45 7.09 -3.90
C ALA A 84 -4.69 7.62 -5.32
N SER A 85 -3.66 7.57 -6.16
CA SER A 85 -3.75 7.95 -7.58
C SER A 85 -3.08 6.90 -8.48
N GLY A 86 -3.34 6.98 -9.79
CA GLY A 86 -2.82 6.04 -10.78
C GLY A 86 -3.78 4.90 -11.10
N GLY A 87 -3.25 3.86 -11.77
CA GLY A 87 -4.08 2.80 -12.36
C GLY A 87 -4.67 1.81 -11.37
N ILE A 88 -3.95 1.44 -10.31
CA ILE A 88 -4.40 0.42 -9.34
C ILE A 88 -5.65 0.89 -8.58
N PRO A 89 -5.70 2.12 -8.02
CA PRO A 89 -6.87 2.59 -7.28
C PRO A 89 -8.17 2.58 -8.10
N LYS A 90 -8.08 2.81 -9.41
CA LYS A 90 -9.22 2.79 -10.33
C LYS A 90 -9.65 1.39 -10.75
N LYS A 91 -8.73 0.42 -10.70
CA LYS A 91 -8.96 -0.94 -11.24
C LYS A 91 -9.24 -2.00 -10.18
N SER A 92 -8.89 -1.74 -8.91
CA SER A 92 -8.96 -2.76 -7.86
C SER A 92 -9.52 -2.22 -6.54
N PRO A 93 -10.86 -2.26 -6.37
CA PRO A 93 -11.49 -1.94 -5.08
C PRO A 93 -11.01 -2.82 -3.94
N PHE A 94 -10.69 -4.10 -4.23
CA PHE A 94 -10.16 -5.02 -3.25
C PHE A 94 -8.82 -4.54 -2.67
N VAL A 95 -7.87 -4.12 -3.51
CA VAL A 95 -6.56 -3.62 -3.06
C VAL A 95 -6.73 -2.34 -2.25
N MET A 96 -7.61 -1.43 -2.67
CA MET A 96 -7.88 -0.19 -1.94
C MET A 96 -8.50 -0.43 -0.57
N GLN A 97 -9.45 -1.37 -0.46
CA GLN A 97 -10.05 -1.71 0.82
C GLN A 97 -9.03 -2.39 1.76
N VAL A 98 -8.18 -3.29 1.26
CA VAL A 98 -7.11 -3.92 2.07
C VAL A 98 -6.13 -2.86 2.55
N LEU A 99 -5.70 -1.94 1.68
CA LEU A 99 -4.83 -0.83 2.07
C LEU A 99 -5.49 0.00 3.19
N CYS A 100 -6.75 0.40 3.00
CA CYS A 100 -7.49 1.18 3.98
C CYS A 100 -7.62 0.47 5.34
N ASP A 101 -7.93 -0.82 5.35
CA ASP A 101 -8.07 -1.60 6.58
C ASP A 101 -6.72 -1.80 7.30
N VAL A 102 -5.63 -2.02 6.57
CA VAL A 102 -4.28 -2.20 7.14
C VAL A 102 -3.74 -0.90 7.72
N LEU A 103 -3.95 0.23 7.02
CA LEU A 103 -3.51 1.54 7.50
C LEU A 103 -4.38 2.07 8.65
N GLU A 104 -5.58 1.54 8.84
CA GLU A 104 -6.56 2.00 9.83
C GLU A 104 -6.96 3.48 9.67
N MET A 105 -6.90 3.99 8.43
CA MET A 105 -7.23 5.38 8.07
C MET A 105 -7.91 5.47 6.70
N PRO A 106 -8.62 6.57 6.39
CA PRO A 106 -9.30 6.73 5.11
C PRO A 106 -8.34 6.73 3.91
N VAL A 107 -8.75 6.07 2.83
CA VAL A 107 -8.04 6.12 1.53
C VAL A 107 -8.96 6.75 0.48
N ARG A 108 -8.54 7.88 -0.08
CA ARG A 108 -9.31 8.66 -1.05
C ARG A 108 -8.75 8.45 -2.45
N VAL A 109 -9.56 8.04 -3.40
CA VAL A 109 -9.12 7.84 -4.79
C VAL A 109 -9.28 9.13 -5.58
N ALA A 110 -8.17 9.66 -6.10
CA ALA A 110 -8.19 10.86 -6.93
C ALA A 110 -9.04 10.65 -8.19
N ASN A 111 -9.95 11.60 -8.48
CA ASN A 111 -10.78 11.54 -9.68
C ASN A 111 -9.95 11.74 -10.96
N ALA A 112 -8.91 12.58 -10.89
CA ALA A 112 -8.07 12.92 -12.03
C ALA A 112 -7.38 11.70 -12.67
N ASP A 113 -7.57 11.54 -13.98
CA ASP A 113 -6.87 10.51 -14.77
C ASP A 113 -5.37 10.81 -14.90
N GLN A 114 -5.04 12.09 -15.07
CA GLN A 114 -3.66 12.57 -15.23
C GLN A 114 -3.30 13.52 -14.08
N ALA A 115 -3.27 12.99 -12.85
CA ALA A 115 -3.02 13.78 -11.64
C ALA A 115 -1.73 14.62 -11.73
N GLY A 116 -0.65 14.06 -12.29
CA GLY A 116 0.61 14.78 -12.49
C GLY A 116 0.50 15.94 -13.48
N ALA A 117 -0.17 15.73 -14.62
CA ALA A 117 -0.40 16.79 -15.61
C ALA A 117 -1.34 17.89 -15.06
N LEU A 118 -2.37 17.49 -14.31
CA LEU A 118 -3.27 18.44 -13.64
C LEU A 118 -2.50 19.30 -12.64
N GLY A 119 -1.63 18.70 -11.82
CA GLY A 119 -0.76 19.43 -10.90
C GLY A 119 0.15 20.43 -11.64
N ALA A 120 0.83 19.99 -12.71
CA ALA A 120 1.65 20.88 -13.54
C ALA A 120 0.85 22.05 -14.14
N SER A 121 -0.37 21.81 -14.59
CA SER A 121 -1.26 22.86 -15.11
C SER A 121 -1.68 23.87 -14.05
N MET A 122 -1.87 23.45 -12.79
CA MET A 122 -2.18 24.36 -11.68
C MET A 122 -1.02 25.32 -11.43
N PHE A 123 0.22 24.82 -11.40
CA PHE A 123 1.40 25.69 -11.30
C PHE A 123 1.53 26.63 -12.51
N GLY A 124 1.28 26.14 -13.72
CA GLY A 124 1.26 26.97 -14.93
C GLY A 124 0.22 28.09 -14.88
N ALA A 125 -0.99 27.80 -14.37
CA ALA A 125 -2.05 28.79 -14.23
C ALA A 125 -1.71 29.88 -13.20
N VAL A 126 -1.00 29.54 -12.13
CA VAL A 126 -0.50 30.51 -11.14
C VAL A 126 0.55 31.43 -11.77
N VAL A 127 1.54 30.87 -12.48
CA VAL A 127 2.57 31.67 -13.16
C VAL A 127 1.97 32.56 -14.26
N ALA A 128 0.93 32.10 -14.94
CA ALA A 128 0.18 32.89 -15.93
C ALA A 128 -0.71 33.98 -15.31
N GLY A 129 -0.79 34.08 -13.98
CA GLY A 129 -1.59 35.07 -13.28
C GLY A 129 -3.11 34.79 -13.27
N LEU A 130 -3.53 33.59 -13.67
CA LEU A 130 -4.95 33.18 -13.64
C LEU A 130 -5.45 32.92 -12.21
N TYR A 131 -4.55 32.48 -11.33
CA TYR A 131 -4.80 32.29 -9.91
C TYR A 131 -3.65 32.90 -9.10
N LYS A 132 -3.98 33.40 -7.90
CA LYS A 132 -3.03 34.04 -6.97
C LYS A 132 -1.96 33.08 -6.47
N ASP A 133 -2.35 31.84 -6.17
CA ASP A 133 -1.50 30.82 -5.58
C ASP A 133 -2.03 29.40 -5.91
N VAL A 134 -1.22 28.40 -5.59
CA VAL A 134 -1.52 26.98 -5.88
C VAL A 134 -2.77 26.51 -5.13
N SER A 135 -3.03 27.02 -3.93
CA SER A 135 -4.21 26.67 -3.15
C SER A 135 -5.50 27.15 -3.85
N GLN A 136 -5.50 28.36 -4.40
CA GLN A 136 -6.61 28.86 -5.20
C GLN A 136 -6.76 28.04 -6.50
N ALA A 137 -5.65 27.77 -7.21
CA ALA A 137 -5.68 26.93 -8.40
C ALA A 137 -6.25 25.53 -8.09
N GLN A 138 -5.83 24.90 -6.99
CA GLN A 138 -6.34 23.60 -6.53
C GLN A 138 -7.84 23.65 -6.25
N LYS A 139 -8.35 24.71 -5.62
CA LYS A 139 -9.79 24.87 -5.33
C LYS A 139 -10.64 24.94 -6.60
N HIS A 140 -10.15 25.58 -7.66
CA HIS A 140 -10.91 25.76 -8.90
C HIS A 140 -10.67 24.66 -9.95
N MET A 141 -9.47 24.11 -10.01
CA MET A 141 -9.06 23.12 -11.01
C MET A 141 -9.09 21.68 -10.48
N GLY A 142 -9.15 21.50 -9.16
CA GLY A 142 -9.18 20.19 -8.52
C GLY A 142 -10.44 19.42 -8.91
N GLN A 143 -10.28 18.14 -9.23
CA GLN A 143 -11.37 17.28 -9.72
C GLN A 143 -12.04 16.45 -8.60
N GLY A 144 -11.64 16.66 -7.34
CA GLY A 144 -12.15 15.92 -6.19
C GLY A 144 -11.73 14.44 -6.17
N PHE A 145 -12.54 13.63 -5.49
CA PHE A 145 -12.31 12.20 -5.29
C PHE A 145 -13.39 11.39 -5.97
N ALA A 146 -13.00 10.29 -6.63
CA ALA A 146 -13.93 9.37 -7.26
C ALA A 146 -14.54 8.38 -6.25
N GLU A 147 -13.78 8.03 -5.20
CA GLU A 147 -14.20 7.06 -4.18
C GLU A 147 -13.47 7.33 -2.86
N VAL A 148 -14.09 6.98 -1.73
CA VAL A 148 -13.48 7.07 -0.40
C VAL A 148 -13.69 5.76 0.36
N TYR A 149 -12.60 5.02 0.54
CA TYR A 149 -12.58 3.81 1.36
C TYR A 149 -12.44 4.18 2.83
N ARG A 150 -13.18 3.47 3.68
CA ARG A 150 -13.12 3.62 5.14
C ARG A 150 -12.71 2.30 5.79
N PRO A 151 -11.91 2.35 6.87
CA PRO A 151 -11.39 1.15 7.50
C PRO A 151 -12.51 0.35 8.15
N ARG A 152 -12.51 -0.95 7.93
CA ARG A 152 -13.44 -1.90 8.53
C ARG A 152 -12.89 -2.41 9.85
N LYS A 153 -13.41 -1.87 10.95
CA LYS A 153 -12.92 -2.14 12.32
C LYS A 153 -12.89 -3.62 12.68
N GLU A 154 -13.77 -4.43 12.11
CA GLU A 154 -13.82 -5.88 12.34
C GLU A 154 -12.57 -6.63 11.84
N TYR A 155 -11.72 -6.01 11.00
CA TYR A 155 -10.46 -6.58 10.51
C TYR A 155 -9.21 -6.00 11.18
N SER A 156 -9.32 -4.91 11.94
CA SER A 156 -8.19 -4.18 12.54
C SER A 156 -7.25 -5.07 13.35
N GLU A 157 -7.78 -5.77 14.35
CA GLU A 157 -7.02 -6.68 15.23
C GLU A 157 -6.20 -7.68 14.41
N ARG A 158 -6.84 -8.24 13.39
CA ARG A 158 -6.26 -9.28 12.54
C ARG A 158 -5.17 -8.75 11.63
N TYR A 159 -5.35 -7.58 11.02
CA TYR A 159 -4.29 -6.98 10.21
C TYR A 159 -3.10 -6.58 11.07
N ARG A 160 -3.30 -6.15 12.32
CA ARG A 160 -2.20 -5.93 13.27
C ARG A 160 -1.42 -7.22 13.56
N GLU A 161 -2.09 -8.34 13.77
CA GLU A 161 -1.44 -9.65 13.96
C GLU A 161 -0.61 -10.06 12.74
N ILE A 162 -1.17 -9.95 11.53
CA ILE A 162 -0.47 -10.32 10.29
C ILE A 162 0.68 -9.37 10.02
N TYR A 163 0.50 -8.07 10.28
CA TYR A 163 1.56 -7.08 10.16
C TYR A 163 2.74 -7.40 11.10
N SER A 164 2.47 -7.83 12.33
CA SER A 164 3.53 -8.32 13.24
C SER A 164 4.30 -9.51 12.65
N LYS A 165 3.62 -10.44 11.97
CA LYS A 165 4.28 -11.55 11.26
C LYS A 165 5.10 -11.08 10.06
N TYR A 166 4.57 -10.13 9.28
CA TYR A 166 5.29 -9.49 8.17
C TYR A 166 6.60 -8.86 8.66
N LEU A 167 6.57 -8.09 9.75
CA LEU A 167 7.77 -7.48 10.34
C LEU A 167 8.77 -8.55 10.81
N LYS A 168 8.33 -9.58 11.54
CA LYS A 168 9.20 -10.67 12.02
C LYS A 168 9.86 -11.42 10.87
N LEU A 169 9.10 -11.75 9.82
CA LEU A 169 9.63 -12.42 8.63
C LEU A 169 10.61 -11.52 7.89
N GLY A 170 10.30 -10.23 7.75
CA GLY A 170 11.19 -9.22 7.18
C GLY A 170 12.53 -9.16 7.92
N SER A 171 12.52 -9.00 9.25
CA SER A 171 13.74 -8.96 10.07
C SER A 171 14.54 -10.27 10.05
N PHE A 172 13.87 -11.41 9.89
CA PHE A 172 14.56 -12.68 9.68
C PHE A 172 15.32 -12.69 8.34
N LEU A 173 14.66 -12.30 7.25
CA LEU A 173 15.28 -12.25 5.93
C LEU A 173 16.45 -11.25 5.89
N GLU A 174 16.31 -10.07 6.49
CA GLU A 174 17.40 -9.10 6.58
C GLU A 174 18.65 -9.68 7.24
N ARG A 175 18.49 -10.40 8.36
CA ARG A 175 19.62 -11.05 9.04
C ARG A 175 20.26 -12.11 8.15
N LEU A 176 19.45 -12.98 7.54
CA LEU A 176 19.91 -14.00 6.61
C LEU A 176 20.71 -13.39 5.46
N TYR A 177 20.20 -12.32 4.84
CA TYR A 177 20.91 -11.64 3.75
C TYR A 177 22.17 -10.91 4.21
N ARG A 178 22.26 -10.45 5.45
CA ARG A 178 23.50 -9.87 5.98
C ARG A 178 24.56 -10.94 6.21
N GLU A 179 24.18 -12.09 6.75
CA GLU A 179 25.09 -13.22 6.99
C GLU A 179 25.59 -13.83 5.68
N VAL A 180 24.70 -14.03 4.70
CA VAL A 180 25.08 -14.63 3.42
C VAL A 180 25.94 -13.70 2.55
N ASN A 181 25.78 -12.38 2.68
CA ASN A 181 26.53 -11.39 1.90
C ASN A 181 27.69 -10.73 2.68
N SER A 182 28.04 -11.22 3.88
CA SER A 182 29.19 -10.71 4.66
C SER A 182 30.51 -11.40 4.33
N ASP A 183 30.49 -12.40 3.44
CA ASP A 183 31.66 -13.18 3.00
C ASP A 183 32.23 -12.73 1.63
N ASP A 184 31.79 -11.58 1.12
CA ASP A 184 32.37 -10.85 -0.05
C ASP A 184 33.08 -9.57 0.41
#